data_AF-A0A2P4PUF4-F1
#
_entry.id   AF-A0A2P4PUF4-F1
#
_cell.length_a   1.000
_cell.length_b   1.000
_cell.length_c   1.000
_cell.angle_alpha   90.00
_cell.angle_beta   90.00
_cell.angle_gamma   90.00
#
_symmetry.space_group_name_H-M   'P 1'
#
loop_
_entity.id
_entity.type
_entity.pdbx_description
1 polymer ?
#
loop_
_entity_poly.entity_id
_entity_poly.type
_entity_poly.pdbx_seq_one_letter_code
_entity_poly.pdbx_strand_id
1 'polypeptide(L)'
;MQPFNKYYPPDWTPEKGSVNKFVGKHPLGDRARKIDQGILIVRFELPFNIWCEGCGNHVGKGSVRYNAEKKKIGKYFSTPIFSFRMKCHLCDNWIEIHTDPKNAEYLVVSGARKKVETWEPEDSEVIKLKDDDEAKKMVDNALYKLEYSVKDELRSRETLPILTQLQRLNDKQWADPYTHSQRMRKKFRV
;
A
#
# COMPACT_ATOMS: atom_id res chain seq x y z
N MET A 1 -33.43 -3.01 -14.84
CA MET A 1 -33.67 -3.71 -16.11
C MET A 1 -32.96 -2.97 -17.22
N GLN A 2 -32.06 -3.63 -17.95
CA GLN A 2 -31.46 -3.03 -19.16
C GLN A 2 -32.53 -3.01 -20.26
N PRO A 3 -32.70 -1.90 -21.01
CA PRO A 3 -33.69 -1.84 -22.09
C PRO A 3 -33.31 -2.79 -23.23
N PHE A 4 -34.26 -3.62 -23.66
CA PHE A 4 -34.07 -4.59 -24.75
C PHE A 4 -33.94 -3.91 -26.12
N ASN A 5 -34.70 -2.83 -26.34
CA ASN A 5 -34.72 -2.11 -27.61
C ASN A 5 -34.11 -0.72 -27.44
N LYS A 6 -33.23 -0.36 -28.39
CA LYS A 6 -32.67 1.00 -28.52
C LYS A 6 -33.37 1.69 -29.67
N TYR A 7 -33.69 2.97 -29.51
CA TYR A 7 -34.23 3.77 -30.61
C TYR A 7 -33.12 4.02 -31.64
N TYR A 8 -33.42 3.71 -32.90
CA TYR A 8 -32.59 4.02 -34.05
C TYR A 8 -33.34 5.06 -34.89
N PRO A 9 -32.70 6.19 -35.26
CA PRO A 9 -33.32 7.18 -36.14
C PRO A 9 -33.74 6.54 -37.48
N PRO A 10 -34.87 6.93 -38.07
CA PRO A 10 -35.37 6.35 -39.33
C PRO A 10 -34.41 6.54 -40.52
N ASP A 11 -33.56 7.58 -40.46
CA ASP A 11 -32.56 7.88 -41.51
C ASP A 11 -31.27 7.04 -41.41
N TRP A 12 -31.11 6.30 -40.30
CA TRP A 12 -29.94 5.48 -40.03
C TRP A 12 -30.12 4.07 -40.58
N THR A 13 -29.23 3.67 -41.49
CA THR A 13 -29.12 2.30 -41.96
C THR A 13 -27.88 1.63 -41.35
N PRO A 14 -27.90 0.32 -41.05
CA PRO A 14 -26.77 -0.40 -40.47
C PRO A 14 -25.46 -0.28 -41.27
N GLU A 15 -25.56 -0.07 -42.59
CA GLU A 15 -24.42 0.11 -43.50
C GLU A 15 -23.64 1.42 -43.23
N LYS A 16 -24.28 2.44 -42.66
CA LYS A 16 -23.66 3.74 -42.34
C LYS A 16 -22.77 3.69 -41.08
N GLY A 17 -22.61 2.51 -40.48
CA GLY A 17 -21.79 2.29 -39.27
C GLY A 17 -22.55 2.59 -37.98
N SER A 18 -21.84 2.85 -36.88
CA SER A 18 -22.49 3.03 -35.57
C SER A 18 -23.39 4.28 -35.52
N VAL A 19 -24.49 4.21 -34.75
CA VAL A 19 -25.41 5.34 -34.52
C VAL A 19 -24.67 6.58 -34.02
N ASN A 20 -23.64 6.39 -33.20
CA ASN A 20 -22.80 7.47 -32.70
C ASN A 20 -22.06 8.20 -33.82
N LYS A 21 -21.58 7.48 -34.83
CA LYS A 21 -20.94 8.07 -36.02
C LYS A 21 -21.94 8.88 -36.85
N PHE A 22 -23.16 8.39 -36.99
CA PHE A 22 -24.25 9.11 -37.68
C PHE A 22 -24.64 10.42 -36.97
N VAL A 23 -24.67 10.41 -35.63
CA VAL A 23 -24.96 11.59 -34.80
C VAL A 23 -23.72 12.50 -34.65
N GLY A 24 -22.56 12.12 -35.19
CA GLY A 24 -21.31 12.88 -35.07
C GLY A 24 -20.74 12.92 -33.65
N LYS A 25 -21.14 11.98 -32.77
CA LYS A 25 -20.66 11.90 -31.39
C LYS A 25 -19.67 10.76 -31.22
N HIS A 26 -18.62 11.01 -30.45
CA HIS A 26 -17.69 9.95 -30.06
C HIS A 26 -18.36 9.01 -29.04
N PRO A 27 -18.17 7.67 -29.11
CA PRO A 27 -18.78 6.73 -28.16
C PRO A 27 -18.43 6.99 -26.69
N LEU A 28 -17.22 7.52 -26.44
CA LEU A 28 -16.75 7.90 -25.10
C LEU A 28 -17.19 9.31 -24.68
N GLY A 29 -17.93 10.04 -25.53
CA GLY A 29 -18.47 11.37 -25.27
C GLY A 29 -17.41 12.35 -24.78
N ASP A 30 -17.73 13.07 -23.71
CA ASP A 30 -16.89 14.11 -23.12
C ASP A 30 -15.52 13.62 -22.62
N ARG A 31 -15.39 12.32 -22.35
CA ARG A 31 -14.11 11.74 -21.91
C ARG A 31 -13.06 11.76 -23.01
N ALA A 32 -13.49 11.77 -24.27
CA ALA A 32 -12.66 11.79 -25.46
C ALA A 32 -12.46 13.20 -26.03
N ARG A 33 -12.79 14.27 -25.29
CA ARG A 33 -12.58 15.66 -25.75
C ARG A 33 -11.13 15.97 -26.17
N LYS A 34 -10.14 15.26 -25.61
CA LYS A 34 -8.71 15.43 -25.91
C LYS A 34 -8.10 14.22 -26.63
N ILE A 35 -8.92 13.44 -27.33
CA ILE A 35 -8.47 12.22 -28.00
C ILE A 35 -7.42 12.50 -29.08
N ASP A 36 -7.49 13.67 -29.73
CA ASP A 36 -6.52 14.10 -30.74
C ASP A 36 -5.10 14.24 -30.18
N GLN A 37 -4.97 14.49 -28.87
CA GLN A 37 -3.70 14.56 -28.14
C GLN A 37 -3.31 13.21 -27.53
N GLY A 38 -4.08 12.14 -27.78
CA GLY A 38 -3.91 10.82 -27.17
C GLY A 38 -4.28 10.79 -25.68
N ILE A 39 -5.05 11.77 -25.19
CA ILE A 39 -5.43 11.91 -23.78
C ILE A 39 -6.88 11.49 -23.61
N LEU A 40 -7.12 10.52 -22.72
CA LEU A 40 -8.46 10.09 -22.32
C LEU A 40 -8.71 10.49 -20.87
N ILE A 41 -9.84 11.13 -20.60
CA ILE A 41 -10.23 11.46 -19.23
C ILE A 41 -10.84 10.21 -18.57
N VAL A 42 -10.24 9.77 -17.46
CA VAL A 42 -10.66 8.60 -16.70
C VAL A 42 -10.90 8.94 -15.23
N ARG A 43 -11.85 8.25 -14.59
CA ARG A 43 -12.00 8.28 -13.13
C ARG A 43 -10.90 7.40 -12.54
N PHE A 44 -10.02 7.99 -11.74
CA PHE A 44 -8.88 7.31 -11.14
C PHE A 44 -8.94 7.41 -9.62
N GLU A 45 -8.73 6.29 -8.94
CA GLU A 45 -8.61 6.19 -7.48
C GLU A 45 -7.15 5.89 -7.14
N LEU A 46 -6.61 6.52 -6.09
CA LEU A 46 -5.21 6.35 -5.74
C LEU A 46 -4.94 4.95 -5.18
N PRO A 47 -3.93 4.22 -5.70
CA PRO A 47 -3.63 2.85 -5.29
C PRO A 47 -2.92 2.74 -3.94
N PHE A 48 -2.30 3.82 -3.45
CA PHE A 48 -1.59 3.90 -2.18
C PHE A 48 -1.71 5.30 -1.56
N ASN A 49 -1.28 5.41 -0.31
CA ASN A 49 -1.24 6.65 0.45
C ASN A 49 -0.13 7.57 -0.09
N ILE A 50 -0.46 8.84 -0.30
CA ILE A 50 0.48 9.85 -0.83
C ILE A 50 0.50 11.11 0.02
N TRP A 51 1.64 11.78 0.02
CA TRP A 51 1.81 13.14 0.54
C TRP A 51 1.93 14.09 -0.64
N CYS A 52 1.07 15.09 -0.72
CA CYS A 52 1.17 16.09 -1.79
C CYS A 52 2.29 17.09 -1.47
N GLU A 53 3.19 17.32 -2.42
CA GLU A 53 4.31 18.27 -2.21
C GLU A 53 3.85 19.73 -2.17
N GLY A 54 2.70 20.07 -2.78
CA GLY A 54 2.18 21.43 -2.80
C GLY A 54 1.53 21.88 -1.50
N CYS A 55 0.69 21.02 -0.88
CA CYS A 55 -0.06 21.36 0.34
C CYS A 55 0.38 20.60 1.60
N GLY A 56 1.31 19.65 1.49
CA GLY A 56 1.78 18.83 2.61
C GLY A 56 0.72 17.88 3.20
N ASN A 57 -0.49 17.87 2.66
CA ASN A 57 -1.58 17.04 3.18
C ASN A 57 -1.48 15.60 2.67
N HIS A 58 -1.94 14.68 3.52
CA HIS A 58 -2.04 13.27 3.21
C HIS A 58 -3.30 12.97 2.41
N VAL A 59 -3.15 12.21 1.32
CA VAL A 59 -4.27 11.66 0.55
C VAL A 59 -4.29 10.14 0.75
N GLY A 60 -5.39 9.67 1.33
CA GLY A 60 -5.58 8.25 1.60
C GLY A 60 -5.86 7.45 0.33
N LYS A 61 -5.42 6.19 0.32
CA LYS A 61 -5.76 5.17 -0.69
C LYS A 61 -7.27 5.10 -0.88
N GLY A 62 -7.73 5.19 -2.13
CA GLY A 62 -9.15 5.07 -2.48
C GLY A 62 -10.09 6.16 -1.94
N SER A 63 -9.60 7.14 -1.17
CA SER A 63 -10.46 8.14 -0.52
C SER A 63 -11.07 9.15 -1.48
N VAL A 64 -10.35 9.51 -2.55
CA VAL A 64 -10.76 10.54 -3.52
C VAL A 64 -10.76 9.97 -4.94
N ARG A 65 -11.81 10.29 -5.69
CA ARG A 65 -11.95 9.96 -7.13
C ARG A 65 -11.55 11.15 -7.98
N TYR A 66 -10.44 11.03 -8.70
CA TYR A 66 -9.91 12.07 -9.57
C TYR A 66 -10.41 11.93 -11.01
N ASN A 67 -10.62 13.05 -11.69
CA ASN A 67 -10.67 13.06 -13.15
C ASN A 67 -9.23 13.16 -13.66
N ALA A 68 -8.64 12.03 -14.01
CA ALA A 68 -7.25 11.94 -14.45
C ALA A 68 -7.15 11.95 -15.98
N GLU A 69 -6.14 12.64 -16.50
CA GLU A 69 -5.72 12.58 -17.89
C GLU A 69 -4.84 11.33 -18.08
N LYS A 70 -5.39 10.30 -18.73
CA LYS A 70 -4.66 9.09 -19.09
C LYS A 70 -3.97 9.29 -20.42
N LYS A 71 -2.64 9.20 -20.43
CA LYS A 71 -1.78 9.26 -21.62
C LYS A 71 -0.93 8.00 -21.73
N LYS A 72 -0.73 7.49 -22.94
CA LYS A 72 0.25 6.42 -23.21
C LYS A 72 1.61 7.07 -23.45
N ILE A 73 2.60 6.81 -22.59
CA ILE A 73 3.95 7.38 -22.71
C ILE A 73 4.92 6.40 -23.38
N GLY A 74 4.81 5.12 -23.05
CA GLY A 74 5.76 4.12 -23.52
C GLY A 74 5.18 2.71 -23.49
N LYS A 75 6.08 1.73 -23.56
CA LYS A 75 5.73 0.31 -23.53
C LYS A 75 6.87 -0.48 -22.90
N TYR A 76 6.54 -1.38 -21.99
CA TYR A 76 7.44 -2.40 -21.47
C TYR A 76 7.14 -3.71 -22.20
N PHE A 77 8.02 -4.11 -23.13
CA PHE A 77 7.81 -5.23 -24.06
C PHE A 77 6.46 -5.15 -24.83
N SER A 78 5.45 -5.91 -24.39
CA SER A 78 4.09 -5.96 -24.95
C SER A 78 3.10 -5.05 -24.21
N THR A 79 3.40 -4.65 -22.97
CA THR A 79 2.47 -3.92 -22.09
C THR A 79 2.68 -2.41 -22.17
N PRO A 80 1.65 -1.60 -22.46
CA PRO A 80 1.76 -0.14 -22.50
C PRO A 80 1.97 0.46 -21.09
N ILE A 81 2.84 1.47 -21.01
CA ILE A 81 3.02 2.30 -19.82
C ILE A 81 2.09 3.52 -19.94
N PHE A 82 1.22 3.68 -18.95
CA PHE A 82 0.30 4.81 -18.85
C PHE A 82 0.80 5.81 -17.82
N SER A 83 0.67 7.09 -18.16
CA SER A 83 0.74 8.20 -17.22
C SER A 83 -0.66 8.70 -16.91
N PHE A 84 -0.89 8.92 -15.63
CA PHE A 84 -2.09 9.52 -15.07
C PHE A 84 -1.71 10.86 -14.47
N ARG A 85 -2.17 11.93 -15.11
CA ARG A 85 -1.99 13.30 -14.61
C ARG A 85 -3.28 13.81 -14.00
N MET A 86 -3.23 14.29 -12.76
CA MET A 86 -4.40 14.79 -12.04
C MET A 86 -4.04 15.94 -11.11
N LYS A 87 -5.01 16.78 -10.76
CA LYS A 87 -4.84 17.82 -9.74
C LYS A 87 -5.13 17.27 -8.36
N CYS A 88 -4.46 17.81 -7.34
CA CYS A 88 -4.84 17.56 -5.95
C CYS A 88 -6.24 18.12 -5.67
N HIS A 89 -6.95 17.54 -4.70
CA HIS A 89 -8.29 18.00 -4.30
C HIS A 89 -8.25 19.26 -3.41
N LEU A 90 -7.09 19.54 -2.79
CA LEU A 90 -6.88 20.68 -1.89
C LEU A 90 -6.06 21.81 -2.52
N CYS A 91 -5.31 21.56 -3.60
CA CYS A 91 -4.46 22.56 -4.24
C CYS A 91 -4.39 22.37 -5.75
N ASP A 92 -3.93 23.39 -6.46
CA ASP A 92 -3.75 23.36 -7.91
C ASP A 92 -2.49 22.62 -8.39
N ASN A 93 -1.79 21.93 -7.49
CA ASN A 93 -0.61 21.14 -7.85
C ASN A 93 -1.00 19.91 -8.70
N TRP A 94 -0.18 19.64 -9.72
CA TRP A 94 -0.36 18.48 -10.59
C TRP A 94 0.46 17.31 -10.05
N ILE A 95 -0.19 16.15 -9.98
CA ILE A 95 0.42 14.89 -9.59
C ILE A 95 0.47 14.01 -10.83
N GLU A 96 1.64 13.41 -11.08
CA GLU A 96 1.86 12.48 -12.17
C GLU A 96 2.26 11.09 -11.64
N ILE A 97 1.46 10.09 -12.03
CA ILE A 97 1.65 8.68 -11.63
C ILE A 97 1.80 7.83 -12.88
N HIS A 98 2.84 7.01 -12.93
CA HIS A 98 3.10 6.08 -14.02
C HIS A 98 2.84 4.64 -13.56
N THR A 99 2.42 3.79 -14.49
CA THR A 99 2.37 2.34 -14.28
C THR A 99 3.73 1.72 -14.54
N ASP A 100 4.20 0.85 -13.65
CA ASP A 100 5.38 0.01 -13.86
C ASP A 100 4.98 -1.47 -14.05
N PRO A 101 4.93 -1.96 -15.30
CA PRO A 101 4.59 -3.36 -15.58
C PRO A 101 5.61 -4.38 -15.05
N LYS A 102 6.86 -3.98 -14.75
CA LYS A 102 7.90 -4.91 -14.28
C LYS A 102 7.62 -5.38 -12.85
N ASN A 103 7.28 -4.45 -11.97
CA ASN A 103 7.00 -4.71 -10.57
C ASN A 103 5.50 -4.79 -10.25
N ALA A 104 4.64 -4.61 -11.25
CA ALA A 104 3.19 -4.50 -11.10
C ALA A 104 2.76 -3.37 -10.12
N GLU A 105 3.56 -2.30 -10.07
CA GLU A 105 3.36 -1.16 -9.16
C GLU A 105 3.03 0.13 -9.91
N TYR A 106 2.59 1.14 -9.16
CA TYR A 106 2.48 2.51 -9.65
C TYR A 106 3.61 3.33 -9.04
N LEU A 107 4.26 4.16 -9.85
CA LEU A 107 5.35 5.04 -9.46
C LEU A 107 4.87 6.49 -9.51
N VAL A 108 5.14 7.23 -8.44
CA VAL A 108 4.90 8.68 -8.44
C VAL A 108 6.13 9.35 -9.06
N VAL A 109 5.93 10.05 -10.18
CA VAL A 109 7.01 10.73 -10.89
C VAL A 109 7.13 12.18 -10.42
N SER A 110 6.01 12.86 -10.20
CA SER A 110 6.02 14.26 -9.80
C SER A 110 4.80 14.66 -8.95
N GLY A 111 4.99 15.67 -8.10
CA GLY A 111 3.92 16.37 -7.39
C GLY A 111 3.40 15.70 -6.12
N ALA A 112 3.89 14.50 -5.81
CA ALA A 112 3.60 13.80 -4.56
C ALA A 112 4.72 12.83 -4.19
N ARG A 113 4.71 12.40 -2.92
CA ARG A 113 5.58 11.34 -2.39
C ARG A 113 4.72 10.18 -1.92
N LYS A 114 5.13 8.95 -2.25
CA LYS A 114 4.50 7.72 -1.74
C LYS A 114 4.79 7.64 -0.24
N LYS A 115 3.76 7.41 0.57
CA LYS A 115 3.95 7.07 1.98
C LYS A 115 4.54 5.66 2.06
N VAL A 116 5.69 5.52 2.72
CA VAL A 116 6.28 4.22 2.99
C VAL A 116 5.51 3.60 4.16
N GLU A 117 4.87 2.47 3.92
CA GLU A 117 4.19 1.68 4.94
C GLU A 117 4.95 0.39 5.27
N THR A 118 6.02 0.12 4.52
CA THR A 118 6.94 -0.96 4.82
C THR A 118 7.70 -0.56 6.08
N TRP A 119 7.53 -1.37 7.12
CA TRP A 119 8.31 -1.27 8.34
C TRP A 119 9.69 -1.84 8.07
N GLU A 120 10.69 -0.97 7.94
CA GLU A 120 12.07 -1.42 7.92
C GLU A 120 12.47 -1.78 9.38
N PRO A 121 12.93 -3.01 9.65
CA PRO A 121 13.33 -3.42 10.99
C PRO A 121 14.49 -2.60 11.56
N GLU A 122 15.15 -1.78 10.74
CA GLU A 122 16.24 -0.89 11.12
C GLU A 122 15.75 0.38 11.83
N ASP A 123 14.54 0.85 11.53
CA ASP A 123 13.93 2.05 12.13
C ASP A 123 13.26 1.76 13.47
N SER A 124 13.20 0.50 13.87
CA SER A 124 12.72 0.11 15.19
C SER A 124 13.89 -0.29 16.04
N GLU A 125 13.92 0.20 17.27
CA GLU A 125 14.83 -0.24 18.35
C GLU A 125 14.61 -1.72 18.76
N VAL A 126 13.99 -2.51 17.89
CA VAL A 126 13.84 -3.96 18.02
C VAL A 126 15.18 -4.59 17.65
N ILE A 127 15.61 -5.54 18.47
CA ILE A 127 16.82 -6.33 18.26
C ILE A 127 16.82 -6.86 16.82
N LYS A 128 17.80 -6.45 15.99
CA LYS A 128 17.98 -6.96 14.64
C LYS A 128 17.95 -8.49 14.70
N LEU A 129 17.02 -9.11 13.98
CA LEU A 129 17.12 -10.54 13.71
C LEU A 129 18.44 -10.77 12.98
N LYS A 130 19.09 -11.88 13.34
CA LYS A 130 20.48 -12.29 13.03
C LYS A 130 21.07 -11.75 11.73
N ASP A 131 22.38 -11.51 11.76
CA ASP A 131 23.20 -11.16 10.59
C ASP A 131 22.75 -11.91 9.32
N ASP A 132 22.63 -11.18 8.21
CA ASP A 132 22.20 -11.71 6.90
C ASP A 132 22.98 -12.96 6.49
N ASP A 133 24.23 -13.08 6.93
CA ASP A 133 25.08 -14.23 6.66
C ASP A 133 24.70 -15.48 7.48
N GLU A 134 24.21 -15.32 8.72
CA GLU A 134 23.63 -16.43 9.47
C GLU A 134 22.30 -16.88 8.88
N ALA A 135 21.48 -15.92 8.40
CA ALA A 135 20.23 -16.22 7.73
C ALA A 135 20.46 -17.02 6.44
N LYS A 136 21.43 -16.61 5.60
CA LYS A 136 21.84 -17.37 4.41
C LYS A 136 22.34 -18.77 4.76
N LYS A 137 23.19 -18.91 5.78
CA LYS A 137 23.69 -20.22 6.25
C LYS A 137 22.57 -21.16 6.71
N MET A 138 21.51 -20.63 7.33
CA MET A 138 20.33 -21.42 7.71
C MET A 138 19.48 -21.87 6.52
N VAL A 139 19.48 -21.11 5.42
CA VAL A 139 18.76 -21.47 4.19
C VAL A 139 19.55 -22.48 3.38
N ASP A 140 20.87 -22.27 3.24
CA ASP A 140 21.73 -23.08 2.39
C ASP A 140 22.07 -24.45 3.00
N ASN A 141 22.19 -24.55 4.33
CA ASN A 141 22.60 -25.78 5.01
C ASN A 141 21.52 -26.32 5.95
N ALA A 142 20.87 -27.42 5.53
CA ALA A 142 19.84 -28.09 6.32
C ALA A 142 20.34 -28.62 7.68
N LEU A 143 21.59 -29.11 7.74
CA LEU A 143 22.20 -29.59 8.99
C LEU A 143 22.42 -28.45 10.00
N TYR A 144 22.92 -27.31 9.53
CA TYR A 144 23.13 -26.13 10.38
C TYR A 144 21.80 -25.61 10.96
N LYS A 145 20.73 -25.61 10.16
CA LYS A 145 19.38 -25.28 10.64
C LYS A 145 18.90 -26.24 11.72
N LEU A 146 19.14 -27.54 11.55
CA LEU A 146 18.75 -28.56 12.53
C LEU A 146 19.50 -28.39 13.85
N GLU A 147 20.83 -28.23 13.80
CA GLU A 147 21.66 -27.95 14.99
C GLU A 147 21.21 -26.69 15.72
N TYR A 148 20.88 -25.65 14.95
CA TYR A 148 20.39 -24.40 15.50
C TYR A 148 19.04 -24.59 16.21
N SER A 149 18.10 -25.32 15.61
CA SER A 149 16.81 -25.63 16.25
C SER A 149 16.96 -26.44 17.54
N VAL A 150 17.88 -27.42 17.56
CA VAL A 150 18.14 -28.23 18.75
C VAL A 150 18.75 -27.36 19.86
N LYS A 151 19.67 -26.45 19.51
CA LYS A 151 20.27 -25.51 20.45
C LYS A 151 19.25 -24.54 21.05
N ASP A 152 18.32 -24.04 20.23
CA ASP A 152 17.23 -23.18 20.70
C ASP A 152 16.25 -23.93 21.61
N GLU A 153 15.93 -25.19 21.29
CA GLU A 153 15.12 -26.06 22.17
C GLU A 153 15.80 -26.30 23.52
N LEU A 154 17.11 -26.56 23.54
CA LEU A 154 17.87 -26.74 24.77
C LEU A 154 17.87 -25.47 25.62
N ARG A 155 18.14 -24.30 25.01
CA ARG A 155 18.07 -23.01 25.70
C ARG A 155 16.67 -22.74 26.26
N SER A 156 15.62 -23.09 25.52
CA SER A 156 14.24 -22.99 25.99
C SER A 156 14.03 -23.87 27.23
N ARG A 157 14.46 -25.15 27.19
CA ARG A 157 14.35 -26.06 28.34
C ARG A 157 15.11 -25.60 29.58
N GLU A 158 16.30 -25.03 29.40
CA GLU A 158 17.10 -24.48 30.51
C GLU A 158 16.48 -23.20 31.11
N THR A 159 15.85 -22.37 30.29
CA THR A 159 15.24 -21.10 30.74
C THR A 159 13.87 -21.29 31.38
N LEU A 160 13.10 -22.31 30.99
CA LEU A 160 11.78 -22.64 31.56
C LEU A 160 11.76 -22.80 33.10
N PRO A 161 12.66 -23.54 33.77
CA PRO A 161 12.67 -23.63 35.23
C PRO A 161 12.96 -22.28 35.90
N ILE A 162 13.82 -21.45 35.30
CA ILE A 162 14.13 -20.11 35.81
C ILE A 162 12.91 -19.21 35.69
N LEU A 163 12.23 -19.22 34.54
CA LEU A 163 11.00 -18.45 34.32
C LEU A 163 9.88 -18.88 35.28
N THR A 164 9.70 -20.19 35.49
CA THR A 164 8.70 -20.68 36.45
C THR A 164 9.06 -20.33 37.91
N GLN A 165 10.34 -20.30 38.27
CA GLN A 165 10.77 -19.79 39.58
C GLN A 165 10.47 -18.30 39.73
N LEU A 166 10.80 -17.47 38.73
CA LEU A 166 10.51 -16.03 38.73
C LEU A 166 9.01 -15.77 38.81
N GLN A 167 8.20 -16.52 38.06
CA GLN A 167 6.74 -16.43 38.12
C GLN A 167 6.22 -16.78 39.51
N ARG A 168 6.68 -17.89 40.12
CA ARG A 168 6.30 -18.25 41.50
C ARG A 168 6.70 -17.19 42.53
N LEU A 169 7.87 -16.57 42.37
CA LEU A 169 8.30 -15.48 43.24
C LEU A 169 7.40 -14.26 43.07
N ASN A 170 7.05 -13.92 41.83
CA ASN A 170 6.13 -12.83 41.51
C ASN A 170 4.75 -13.10 42.13
N ASP A 171 4.17 -14.28 41.93
CA ASP A 171 2.85 -14.64 42.48
C ASP A 171 2.83 -14.58 44.01
N LYS A 172 3.91 -15.01 44.68
CA LYS A 172 4.07 -14.87 46.13
C LYS A 172 4.17 -13.41 46.57
N GLN A 173 4.93 -12.60 45.84
CA GLN A 173 5.13 -11.19 46.15
C GLN A 173 3.85 -10.36 45.97
N TRP A 174 3.01 -10.71 45.00
CA TRP A 174 1.75 -10.03 44.71
C TRP A 174 0.51 -10.72 45.30
N ALA A 175 0.68 -11.75 46.12
CA ALA A 175 -0.42 -12.39 46.85
C ALA A 175 -1.18 -11.39 47.74
N ASP A 176 -0.50 -10.36 48.25
CA ASP A 176 -1.10 -9.21 48.92
C ASP A 176 -0.65 -7.88 48.28
N PRO A 177 -1.40 -7.38 47.28
CA PRO A 177 -1.09 -6.12 46.61
C PRO A 177 -1.20 -4.90 47.55
N TYR A 178 -2.02 -4.98 48.60
CA TYR A 178 -2.29 -3.84 49.49
C TYR A 178 -1.04 -3.50 50.31
N THR A 179 -0.43 -4.48 50.98
CA THR A 179 0.80 -4.27 51.76
C THR A 179 1.98 -3.86 50.87
N HIS A 180 2.10 -4.42 49.66
CA HIS A 180 3.14 -4.02 48.71
C HIS A 180 2.97 -2.55 48.29
N SER A 181 1.74 -2.13 47.97
CA SER A 181 1.43 -0.73 47.62
C SER A 181 1.66 0.24 48.78
N GLN A 182 1.34 -0.16 50.02
CA GLN A 182 1.59 0.63 51.21
C GLN A 182 3.10 0.82 51.46
N ARG A 183 3.91 -0.23 51.29
CA ARG A 183 5.37 -0.18 51.43
C ARG A 183 6.00 0.75 50.40
N MET A 184 5.54 0.67 49.15
CA MET A 184 5.99 1.58 48.08
C MET A 184 5.59 3.03 48.39
N ARG A 185 4.33 3.28 48.78
CA ARG A 185 3.85 4.63 49.15
C ARG A 185 4.62 5.23 50.33
N LYS A 186 5.02 4.43 51.32
CA LYS A 186 5.84 4.90 52.46
C LYS A 186 7.22 5.41 52.01
N LYS A 187 7.76 4.88 50.92
CA LYS A 187 9.06 5.30 50.36
C LYS A 187 8.96 6.62 49.56
N PHE A 188 7.79 6.92 49.00
CA PHE A 188 7.54 8.13 48.20
C PHE A 188 6.84 9.26 48.97
N ARG A 189 6.33 8.98 50.18
CA ARG A 189 5.85 10.02 51.10
C ARG A 189 7.05 10.57 51.88
N VAL A 190 7.74 11.50 51.26
CA VAL A 190 8.46 12.60 51.94
C VAL A 190 7.49 13.77 52.02
#